data_AF-A0AAU7YMU1-F1
#
_entry.id   AF-A0AAU7YMU1-F1
#
_cell.length_a   1.000
_cell.length_b   1.000
_cell.length_c   1.000
_cell.angle_alpha   90.00
_cell.angle_beta   90.00
_cell.angle_gamma   90.00
#
_symmetry.space_group_name_H-M   'P 1'
#
loop_
_entity.id
_entity.type
_entity.pdbx_description
1 polymer ?
#
loop_
_entity_poly.entity_id
_entity_poly.type
_entity_poly.pdbx_seq_one_letter_code
_entity_poly.pdbx_strand_id
1 'polypeptide(L)'
;MPDYYEILGVKRDATHGEIKKAYYKLASKLHSDKLYKEAQELDRLEKKKKDGELLSQSEEGQMAELKEKLTKFKEISVVYKVLSDKRKKSQYDRGKYEDGDCSDELELLREEMSKFKQEMKRKEIFNKIKIMYCLKGQKLIKEEAERLKKLFEQIGKMGKAKETEEPTECEYVSTILKLLNNIKSNEYEKCSDIIKKVTIAADDITSLVQIAIAYDRVEFFKLFEGRIEISLNEILSYAYEYQSEEFLDYFFNECLDKFNINYTDEKGNTALHHTLKWLDLDKSKYQGFVKSLLSKGARLDVKNSKDETPFDLLVNYATYFSR
;
A
#
# COMPACT_ATOMS: atom_id res chain seq x y z
N MET A 1 34.91 -4.19 -7.08
CA MET A 1 33.65 -4.95 -7.08
C MET A 1 33.92 -6.32 -7.72
N PRO A 2 33.26 -7.43 -7.29
CA PRO A 2 33.34 -8.70 -8.03
C PRO A 2 32.80 -8.53 -9.46
N ASP A 3 33.30 -9.34 -10.39
CA ASP A 3 32.95 -9.25 -11.81
C ASP A 3 31.46 -9.59 -12.05
N TYR A 4 30.80 -8.86 -12.95
CA TYR A 4 29.36 -9.04 -13.24
C TYR A 4 29.01 -10.44 -13.75
N TYR A 5 29.88 -11.08 -14.53
CA TYR A 5 29.67 -12.46 -14.97
C TYR A 5 29.85 -13.44 -13.81
N GLU A 6 30.77 -13.18 -12.89
CA GLU A 6 30.95 -13.97 -11.66
C GLU A 6 29.75 -13.86 -10.73
N ILE A 7 29.17 -12.67 -10.57
CA ILE A 7 27.97 -12.45 -9.74
C ILE A 7 26.78 -13.27 -10.25
N LEU A 8 26.57 -13.36 -11.57
CA LEU A 8 25.54 -14.23 -12.15
C LEU A 8 25.97 -15.71 -12.26
N GLY A 9 27.24 -16.02 -12.04
CA GLY A 9 27.80 -17.37 -12.20
C GLY A 9 27.77 -17.85 -13.65
N VAL A 10 28.02 -16.95 -14.62
CA VAL A 10 28.08 -17.24 -16.05
C VAL A 10 29.44 -16.90 -16.63
N LYS A 11 29.75 -17.41 -17.83
CA LYS A 11 30.99 -17.04 -18.54
C LYS A 11 30.83 -15.70 -19.27
N ARG A 12 31.95 -15.04 -19.60
CA ARG A 12 31.96 -13.76 -20.34
C ARG A 12 31.34 -13.84 -21.74
N ASP A 13 31.46 -15.00 -22.39
CA ASP A 13 30.85 -15.29 -23.70
C ASP A 13 29.36 -15.67 -23.60
N ALA A 14 28.75 -15.63 -22.40
CA ALA A 14 27.35 -16.00 -22.20
C ALA A 14 26.41 -15.20 -23.09
N THR A 15 25.49 -15.93 -23.71
CA THR A 15 24.40 -15.39 -24.51
C THR A 15 23.37 -14.68 -23.64
N HIS A 16 22.57 -13.80 -24.24
CA HIS A 16 21.49 -13.12 -23.54
C HIS A 16 20.51 -14.12 -22.88
N GLY A 17 20.26 -15.26 -23.52
CA GLY A 17 19.43 -16.34 -22.96
C GLY A 17 20.02 -16.96 -21.70
N GLU A 18 21.33 -17.18 -21.66
CA GLU A 18 22.04 -17.73 -20.48
C GLU A 18 22.08 -16.72 -19.33
N ILE A 19 22.36 -15.46 -19.61
CA ILE A 19 22.32 -14.36 -18.64
C ILE A 19 20.91 -14.26 -18.00
N LYS A 20 19.86 -14.29 -18.83
CA LYS A 20 18.46 -14.28 -18.37
C LYS A 20 18.13 -15.49 -17.50
N LYS A 21 18.55 -16.69 -17.92
CA LYS A 21 18.31 -17.93 -17.17
C LYS A 21 19.04 -17.95 -15.83
N ALA A 22 20.28 -17.47 -15.78
CA ALA A 22 21.07 -17.35 -14.56
C ALA A 22 20.44 -16.36 -13.56
N TYR A 23 20.01 -15.20 -14.05
CA TYR A 23 19.24 -14.23 -13.26
C TYR A 23 17.99 -14.87 -12.64
N TYR A 24 17.11 -15.51 -13.43
CA TYR A 24 15.91 -16.13 -12.88
C TYR A 24 16.20 -17.25 -11.88
N LYS A 25 17.29 -18.00 -12.06
CA LYS A 25 17.70 -19.04 -11.09
C LYS A 25 18.10 -18.43 -9.76
N LEU A 26 18.85 -17.32 -9.78
CA LEU A 26 19.29 -16.60 -8.58
C LEU A 26 18.13 -15.85 -7.91
N ALA A 27 17.32 -15.14 -8.70
CA ALA A 27 16.11 -14.46 -8.24
C ALA A 27 15.05 -15.43 -7.70
N SER A 28 14.93 -16.63 -8.27
CA SER A 28 14.02 -17.67 -7.76
C SER A 28 14.51 -18.25 -6.44
N LYS A 29 15.82 -18.45 -6.23
CA LYS A 29 16.34 -18.81 -4.89
C LYS A 29 16.01 -17.76 -3.84
N LEU A 30 15.97 -16.50 -4.27
CA LEU A 30 15.54 -15.34 -3.51
C LEU A 30 14.04 -15.06 -3.73
N HIS A 31 13.17 -16.08 -3.79
CA HIS A 31 11.75 -15.98 -4.20
C HIS A 31 11.08 -14.63 -3.83
N SER A 32 10.49 -13.93 -4.81
CA SER A 32 9.84 -12.62 -4.63
C SER A 32 8.77 -12.58 -3.52
N ASP A 33 8.04 -13.69 -3.32
CA ASP A 33 7.04 -13.83 -2.26
C ASP A 33 7.67 -14.06 -0.86
N LYS A 34 8.84 -14.71 -0.80
CA LYS A 34 9.62 -14.80 0.44
C LYS A 34 10.33 -13.49 0.73
N LEU A 35 10.90 -12.83 -0.28
CA LEU A 35 11.49 -11.49 -0.16
C LEU A 35 10.49 -10.47 0.36
N TYR A 36 9.20 -10.62 0.04
CA TYR A 36 8.15 -9.78 0.61
C TYR A 36 8.06 -9.95 2.13
N LYS A 37 7.93 -11.19 2.61
CA LYS A 37 7.89 -11.50 4.05
C LYS A 37 9.19 -11.11 4.75
N GLU A 38 10.32 -11.37 4.11
CA GLU A 38 11.66 -11.02 4.59
C GLU A 38 11.84 -9.48 4.66
N ALA A 39 11.33 -8.73 3.69
CA ALA A 39 11.37 -7.26 3.70
C ALA A 39 10.38 -6.64 4.68
N GLN A 40 9.22 -7.27 4.90
CA GLN A 40 8.24 -6.87 5.92
C GLN A 40 8.80 -7.09 7.32
N GLU A 41 9.45 -8.24 7.55
CA GLU A 41 10.10 -8.51 8.83
C GLU A 41 11.30 -7.59 9.05
N LEU A 42 12.08 -7.29 8.01
CA LEU A 42 13.14 -6.28 8.09
C LEU A 42 12.59 -4.90 8.49
N ASP A 43 11.51 -4.44 7.85
CA ASP A 43 10.86 -3.17 8.18
C ASP A 43 10.33 -3.15 9.62
N ARG A 44 9.76 -4.27 10.10
CA ARG A 44 9.32 -4.44 11.49
C ARG A 44 10.48 -4.34 12.46
N LEU A 45 11.58 -5.04 12.21
CA LEU A 45 12.77 -5.03 13.07
C LEU A 45 13.45 -3.66 13.06
N GLU A 46 13.48 -2.97 11.91
CA GLU A 46 13.99 -1.60 11.82
C GLU A 46 13.11 -0.60 12.56
N LYS A 47 11.78 -0.75 12.50
CA LYS A 47 10.84 0.05 13.30
C LYS A 47 11.03 -0.16 14.80
N LYS A 48 11.08 -1.42 15.27
CA LYS A 48 11.40 -1.73 16.67
C LYS A 48 12.66 -1.02 17.14
N LYS A 49 13.73 -1.09 16.34
CA LYS A 49 15.00 -0.43 16.64
C LYS A 49 14.87 1.11 16.66
N LYS A 50 14.11 1.70 15.74
CA LYS A 50 13.84 3.15 15.70
C LYS A 50 12.99 3.63 16.88
N ASP A 51 12.05 2.82 17.32
CA ASP A 51 11.18 3.09 18.47
C ASP A 51 11.91 2.94 19.83
N GLY A 52 13.21 2.61 19.81
CA GLY A 52 14.05 2.48 21.00
C GLY A 52 13.95 1.13 21.70
N GLU A 53 13.29 0.13 21.10
CA GLU A 53 13.25 -1.23 21.64
C GLU A 53 14.60 -1.93 21.43
N LEU A 54 15.11 -2.56 22.48
CA LEU A 54 16.31 -3.41 22.42
C LEU A 54 15.97 -4.72 21.68
N LEU A 55 16.62 -4.92 20.53
CA LEU A 55 16.56 -6.19 19.82
C LEU A 55 17.33 -7.25 20.60
N SER A 56 16.78 -8.46 20.65
CA SER A 56 17.54 -9.61 21.12
C SER A 56 18.70 -9.94 20.15
N GLN A 57 19.77 -10.60 20.63
CA GLN A 57 20.88 -11.06 19.79
C GLN A 57 20.40 -11.92 18.59
N SER A 58 19.30 -12.65 18.78
CA SER A 58 18.65 -13.43 17.72
C SER A 58 18.02 -12.52 16.66
N GLU A 59 17.29 -11.48 17.06
CA GLU A 59 16.68 -10.50 16.15
C GLU A 59 17.73 -9.65 15.42
N GLU A 60 18.85 -9.32 16.06
CA GLU A 60 19.97 -8.64 15.40
C GLU A 60 20.61 -9.53 14.31
N GLY A 61 20.82 -10.82 14.62
CA GLY A 61 21.28 -11.81 13.65
C GLY A 61 20.33 -11.98 12.47
N GLN A 62 19.02 -12.07 12.74
CA GLN A 62 17.99 -12.14 11.72
C GLN A 62 17.97 -10.88 10.85
N MET A 63 18.04 -9.69 11.45
CA MET A 63 18.12 -8.43 10.71
C MET A 63 19.33 -8.40 9.76
N ALA A 64 20.50 -8.83 10.23
CA ALA A 64 21.71 -8.87 9.42
C ALA A 64 21.57 -9.84 8.23
N GLU A 65 21.04 -11.04 8.45
CA GLU A 65 20.79 -12.03 7.40
C GLU A 65 19.81 -11.49 6.33
N LEU A 66 18.71 -10.86 6.77
CA LEU A 66 17.71 -10.26 5.88
C LEU A 66 18.31 -9.12 5.05
N LYS A 67 19.15 -8.27 5.67
CA LYS A 67 19.87 -7.20 4.96
C LYS A 67 20.82 -7.75 3.91
N GLU A 68 21.56 -8.81 4.24
CA GLU A 68 22.48 -9.45 3.31
C GLU A 68 21.75 -10.06 2.11
N LYS A 69 20.66 -10.80 2.34
CA LYS A 69 19.83 -11.37 1.26
C LYS A 69 19.28 -10.30 0.33
N LEU A 70 18.75 -9.21 0.89
CA LEU A 70 18.20 -8.10 0.10
C LEU A 70 19.29 -7.39 -0.70
N THR A 71 20.49 -7.25 -0.13
CA THR A 71 21.65 -6.67 -0.83
C THR A 71 22.10 -7.53 -1.99
N LYS A 72 22.23 -8.85 -1.79
CA LYS A 72 22.54 -9.80 -2.87
C LYS A 72 21.49 -9.77 -3.98
N PHE A 73 20.21 -9.68 -3.63
CA PHE A 73 19.14 -9.55 -4.62
C PHE A 73 19.29 -8.29 -5.48
N LYS A 74 19.62 -7.15 -4.84
CA LYS A 74 19.88 -5.88 -5.54
C LYS A 74 21.08 -6.02 -6.49
N GLU A 75 22.19 -6.57 -6.02
CA GLU A 75 23.40 -6.80 -6.83
C GLU A 75 23.09 -7.67 -8.06
N ILE A 76 22.42 -8.81 -7.88
CA ILE A 76 22.02 -9.70 -8.97
C ILE A 76 21.12 -8.99 -9.99
N SER A 77 20.23 -8.11 -9.52
CA SER A 77 19.32 -7.34 -10.38
C SER A 77 20.04 -6.26 -11.17
N VAL A 78 20.97 -5.52 -10.56
CA VAL A 78 21.83 -4.52 -11.24
C VAL A 78 22.62 -5.21 -12.35
N VAL A 79 23.30 -6.29 -11.99
CA VAL A 79 24.14 -7.05 -12.91
C VAL A 79 23.32 -7.58 -14.10
N TYR A 80 22.12 -8.09 -13.85
CA TYR A 80 21.23 -8.49 -14.94
C TYR A 80 20.86 -7.31 -15.84
N LYS A 81 20.53 -6.14 -15.29
CA LYS A 81 20.20 -4.93 -16.07
C LYS A 81 21.35 -4.49 -16.98
N VAL A 82 22.60 -4.57 -16.50
CA VAL A 82 23.79 -4.23 -17.29
C VAL A 82 24.08 -5.28 -18.37
N LEU A 83 24.14 -6.56 -17.99
CA LEU A 83 24.53 -7.63 -18.91
C LEU A 83 23.43 -8.02 -19.91
N SER A 84 22.16 -7.75 -19.60
CA SER A 84 21.03 -8.02 -20.50
C SER A 84 20.92 -6.98 -21.63
N ASP A 85 21.33 -5.73 -21.39
CA ASP A 85 21.36 -4.68 -22.41
C ASP A 85 22.64 -4.78 -23.26
N LYS A 86 22.48 -4.90 -24.59
CA LYS A 86 23.60 -5.08 -25.52
C LYS A 86 24.59 -3.90 -25.50
N ARG A 87 24.10 -2.66 -25.35
CA ARG A 87 24.95 -1.47 -25.30
C ARG A 87 25.73 -1.42 -23.98
N LYS A 88 25.04 -1.65 -22.87
CA LYS A 88 25.65 -1.63 -21.52
C LYS A 88 26.66 -2.77 -21.32
N LYS A 89 26.31 -4.00 -21.72
CA LYS A 89 27.24 -5.15 -21.77
C LYS A 89 28.51 -4.80 -22.55
N SER A 90 28.36 -4.17 -23.72
CA SER A 90 29.51 -3.76 -24.54
C SER A 90 30.36 -2.64 -23.92
N GLN A 91 29.76 -1.74 -23.13
CA GLN A 91 30.50 -0.73 -22.36
C GLN A 91 31.27 -1.39 -21.21
N TYR A 92 30.63 -2.29 -20.47
CA TYR A 92 31.25 -3.10 -19.41
C TYR A 92 32.42 -3.93 -19.93
N ASP A 93 32.25 -4.65 -21.03
CA ASP A 93 33.31 -5.50 -21.62
C ASP A 93 34.53 -4.68 -22.09
N ARG A 94 34.35 -3.39 -22.41
CA ARG A 94 35.43 -2.48 -22.82
C ARG A 94 36.07 -1.72 -21.65
N GLY A 95 35.67 -2.01 -20.41
CA GLY A 95 36.15 -1.30 -19.22
C GLY A 95 35.72 0.17 -19.16
N LYS A 96 34.64 0.54 -19.86
CA LYS A 96 34.07 1.91 -19.90
C LYS A 96 32.87 2.07 -18.96
N TYR A 97 32.71 1.16 -18.01
CA TYR A 97 31.66 1.21 -16.99
C TYR A 97 32.34 1.62 -15.70
N GLU A 98 32.05 2.83 -15.22
CA GLU A 98 32.65 3.34 -13.98
C GLU A 98 31.85 2.80 -12.78
N ASP A 99 32.48 2.66 -11.61
CA ASP A 99 31.78 2.23 -10.39
C ASP A 99 30.63 3.20 -10.00
N GLY A 100 30.67 4.44 -10.50
CA GLY A 100 29.57 5.43 -10.41
C GLY A 100 28.34 5.08 -11.27
N ASP A 101 28.56 4.44 -12.44
CA ASP A 101 27.60 3.69 -13.28
C ASP A 101 26.55 2.94 -12.44
N CYS A 102 27.13 2.12 -11.58
CA CYS A 102 26.47 1.17 -10.70
C CYS A 102 25.55 1.86 -9.68
N SER A 103 25.88 3.08 -9.27
CA SER A 103 25.13 3.83 -8.26
C SER A 103 23.79 4.34 -8.80
N ASP A 104 23.79 4.89 -10.00
CA ASP A 104 22.57 5.32 -10.71
C ASP A 104 21.64 4.13 -10.97
N GLU A 105 22.19 2.93 -11.18
CA GLU A 105 21.41 1.74 -11.48
C GLU A 105 20.89 1.03 -10.24
N LEU A 106 21.62 1.11 -9.13
CA LEU A 106 21.10 0.82 -7.80
C LEU A 106 19.97 1.78 -7.42
N GLU A 107 20.05 3.05 -7.83
CA GLU A 107 18.99 4.03 -7.60
C GLU A 107 17.75 3.73 -8.44
N LEU A 108 17.91 3.52 -9.75
CA LEU A 108 16.82 3.11 -10.64
C LEU A 108 16.17 1.79 -10.18
N LEU A 109 16.95 0.81 -9.73
CA LEU A 109 16.40 -0.43 -9.18
C LEU A 109 15.72 -0.22 -7.82
N ARG A 110 16.24 0.68 -6.98
CA ARG A 110 15.56 1.05 -5.73
C ARG A 110 14.19 1.65 -6.02
N GLU A 111 14.10 2.52 -7.01
CA GLU A 111 12.83 3.10 -7.47
C GLU A 111 11.88 2.04 -8.06
N GLU A 112 12.38 1.15 -8.94
CA GLU A 112 11.58 0.05 -9.50
C GLU A 112 11.07 -0.89 -8.40
N MET A 113 11.91 -1.23 -7.42
CA MET A 113 11.55 -2.03 -6.26
C MET A 113 10.55 -1.32 -5.35
N SER A 114 10.66 0.01 -5.20
CA SER A 114 9.69 0.82 -4.48
C SER A 114 8.32 0.77 -5.15
N LYS A 115 8.27 1.01 -6.47
CA LYS A 115 7.05 0.91 -7.29
C LYS A 115 6.44 -0.48 -7.23
N PHE A 116 7.26 -1.53 -7.33
CA PHE A 116 6.80 -2.92 -7.21
C PHE A 116 6.22 -3.21 -5.83
N LYS A 117 6.90 -2.78 -4.75
CA LYS A 117 6.41 -2.93 -3.37
C LYS A 117 5.06 -2.23 -3.19
N GLN A 118 4.91 -1.04 -3.77
CA GLN A 118 3.67 -0.27 -3.75
C GLN A 118 2.54 -0.98 -4.52
N GLU A 119 2.82 -1.51 -5.71
CA GLU A 119 1.84 -2.28 -6.49
C GLU A 119 1.37 -3.54 -5.75
N MET A 120 2.28 -4.22 -5.05
CA MET A 120 1.96 -5.37 -4.22
C MET A 120 1.05 -4.99 -3.05
N LYS A 121 1.34 -3.90 -2.33
CA LYS A 121 0.46 -3.38 -1.27
C LYS A 121 -0.96 -3.08 -1.79
N ARG A 122 -1.07 -2.46 -2.98
CA ARG A 122 -2.37 -2.18 -3.63
C ARG A 122 -3.15 -3.46 -3.92
N LYS A 123 -2.47 -4.50 -4.41
CA LYS A 123 -3.09 -5.82 -4.64
C LYS A 123 -3.53 -6.48 -3.33
N GLU A 124 -2.76 -6.33 -2.25
CA GLU A 124 -3.07 -6.89 -0.95
C GLU A 124 -4.37 -6.29 -0.37
N ILE A 125 -4.49 -4.96 -0.32
CA ILE A 125 -5.71 -4.31 0.17
C ILE A 125 -6.92 -4.66 -0.68
N PHE A 126 -6.75 -4.71 -2.00
CA PHE A 126 -7.80 -5.14 -2.92
C PHE A 126 -8.28 -6.56 -2.61
N ASN A 127 -7.35 -7.50 -2.44
CA ASN A 127 -7.68 -8.89 -2.14
C ASN A 127 -8.31 -9.03 -0.75
N LYS A 128 -7.82 -8.29 0.25
CA LYS A 128 -8.39 -8.27 1.61
C LYS A 128 -9.85 -7.82 1.59
N ILE A 129 -10.14 -6.70 0.94
CA ILE A 129 -11.50 -6.17 0.80
C ILE A 129 -12.37 -7.14 -0.01
N LYS A 130 -11.85 -7.68 -1.12
CA LYS A 130 -12.56 -8.68 -1.92
C LYS A 130 -12.97 -9.91 -1.11
N ILE A 131 -12.05 -10.46 -0.30
CA ILE A 131 -12.34 -11.61 0.58
C ILE A 131 -13.40 -11.24 1.61
N MET A 132 -13.32 -10.05 2.21
CA MET A 132 -14.32 -9.56 3.17
C MET A 132 -15.72 -9.55 2.54
N TYR A 133 -15.87 -9.07 1.29
CA TYR A 133 -17.15 -9.11 0.58
C TYR A 133 -17.61 -10.52 0.21
N CYS A 134 -16.71 -11.41 -0.20
CA CYS A 134 -17.06 -12.82 -0.42
C CYS A 134 -17.64 -13.46 0.86
N LEU A 135 -17.04 -13.18 2.02
CA LEU A 135 -17.54 -13.64 3.32
C LEU A 135 -18.87 -12.98 3.70
N LYS A 136 -19.03 -11.66 3.45
CA LYS A 136 -20.30 -10.92 3.66
C LYS A 136 -21.43 -11.55 2.84
N GLY A 137 -21.16 -11.88 1.57
CA GLY A 137 -22.12 -12.55 0.68
C GLY A 137 -22.54 -13.94 1.18
N GLN A 138 -21.58 -14.78 1.59
CA GLN A 138 -21.88 -16.09 2.18
C GLN A 138 -22.74 -15.99 3.44
N LYS A 139 -22.48 -14.98 4.29
CA LYS A 139 -23.26 -14.74 5.50
C LYS A 139 -24.70 -14.34 5.17
N LEU A 140 -24.89 -13.42 4.23
CA LEU A 140 -26.22 -12.97 3.79
C LEU A 140 -27.04 -14.12 3.20
N ILE A 141 -26.44 -14.94 2.34
CA ILE A 141 -27.10 -16.12 1.75
C ILE A 141 -27.55 -17.10 2.84
N LYS A 142 -26.70 -17.34 3.85
CA LYS A 142 -27.05 -18.21 4.99
C LYS A 142 -28.20 -17.65 5.81
N GLU A 143 -28.16 -16.36 6.13
CA GLU A 143 -29.23 -15.69 6.89
C GLU A 143 -30.56 -15.71 6.14
N GLU A 144 -30.54 -15.50 4.82
CA GLU A 144 -31.73 -15.56 3.97
C GLU A 144 -32.30 -16.98 3.88
N ALA A 145 -31.44 -17.99 3.71
CA ALA A 145 -31.84 -19.40 3.74
C ALA A 145 -32.47 -19.79 5.09
N GLU A 146 -31.93 -19.32 6.22
CA GLU A 146 -32.51 -19.54 7.54
C GLU A 146 -33.87 -18.84 7.72
N ARG A 147 -34.02 -17.61 7.22
CA ARG A 147 -35.31 -16.90 7.23
C ARG A 147 -36.36 -17.63 6.42
N LEU A 148 -36.01 -18.07 5.21
CA LEU A 148 -36.91 -18.86 4.36
C LEU A 148 -37.31 -20.17 5.05
N LYS A 149 -36.37 -20.89 5.67
CA LYS A 149 -36.69 -22.10 6.45
C LYS A 149 -37.70 -21.83 7.57
N LYS A 150 -37.50 -20.77 8.37
CA LYS A 150 -38.46 -20.37 9.42
C LYS A 150 -39.83 -20.01 8.84
N LEU A 151 -39.85 -19.31 7.71
CA LEU A 151 -41.09 -18.96 7.02
C LEU A 151 -41.81 -20.22 6.51
N PHE A 152 -41.07 -21.17 5.94
CA PHE A 152 -41.61 -22.46 5.51
C PHE A 152 -42.09 -23.32 6.68
N GLU A 153 -41.45 -23.29 7.85
CA GLU A 153 -41.94 -23.95 9.06
C GLU A 153 -43.26 -23.31 9.55
N GLN A 154 -43.39 -21.98 9.44
CA GLN A 154 -44.63 -21.27 9.76
C GLN A 154 -45.76 -21.56 8.75
N ILE A 155 -45.43 -21.60 7.46
CA ILE A 155 -46.37 -21.89 6.37
C ILE A 155 -46.70 -23.39 6.29
N GLY A 156 -45.78 -24.28 6.70
CA GLY A 156 -45.86 -25.74 6.66
C GLY A 156 -46.96 -26.36 7.54
N LYS A 157 -47.74 -25.54 8.25
CA LYS A 157 -49.08 -25.93 8.73
C LYS A 157 -50.13 -26.00 7.61
N MET A 158 -49.85 -25.55 6.40
CA MET A 158 -50.68 -25.69 5.20
C MET A 158 -49.82 -25.82 3.92
N GLY A 159 -49.57 -27.07 3.49
CA GLY A 159 -49.20 -27.38 2.10
C GLY A 159 -47.71 -27.65 1.83
N LYS A 160 -47.43 -28.78 1.15
CA LYS A 160 -46.10 -29.15 0.64
C LYS A 160 -45.74 -28.27 -0.57
N ALA A 161 -44.70 -27.46 -0.47
CA ALA A 161 -44.11 -26.76 -1.61
C ALA A 161 -42.78 -27.42 -2.04
N LYS A 162 -42.56 -27.47 -3.36
CA LYS A 162 -41.40 -28.06 -4.03
C LYS A 162 -40.10 -27.37 -3.64
N GLU A 163 -39.02 -28.17 -3.59
CA GLU A 163 -37.63 -27.74 -3.49
C GLU A 163 -37.33 -26.66 -4.55
N THR A 164 -37.14 -25.42 -4.09
CA THR A 164 -36.69 -24.29 -4.91
C THR A 164 -35.18 -24.14 -4.82
N GLU A 165 -34.57 -23.84 -5.97
CA GLU A 165 -33.13 -23.66 -6.22
C GLU A 165 -32.40 -22.87 -5.12
N GLU A 166 -31.16 -23.28 -4.82
CA GLU A 166 -30.30 -22.62 -3.85
C GLU A 166 -30.02 -21.15 -4.26
N PRO A 167 -30.04 -20.19 -3.31
CA PRO A 167 -29.77 -18.78 -3.60
C PRO A 167 -28.33 -18.63 -4.10
N THR A 168 -28.18 -18.29 -5.38
CA THR A 168 -26.91 -18.50 -6.10
C THR A 168 -25.95 -17.30 -6.08
N GLU A 169 -26.40 -16.09 -5.73
CA GLU A 169 -25.50 -14.96 -5.45
C GLU A 169 -26.23 -13.79 -4.80
N CYS A 170 -25.60 -13.09 -3.85
CA CYS A 170 -26.15 -11.83 -3.33
C CYS A 170 -25.92 -10.70 -4.34
N GLU A 171 -26.98 -10.21 -4.99
CA GLU A 171 -26.93 -9.17 -6.04
C GLU A 171 -26.22 -7.88 -5.56
N TYR A 172 -26.45 -7.50 -4.31
CA TYR A 172 -25.78 -6.36 -3.68
C TYR A 172 -24.26 -6.56 -3.63
N VAL A 173 -23.79 -7.72 -3.15
CA VAL A 173 -22.35 -8.03 -3.05
C VAL A 173 -21.72 -8.11 -4.45
N SER A 174 -22.43 -8.69 -5.43
CA SER A 174 -21.98 -8.69 -6.83
C SER A 174 -21.79 -7.27 -7.36
N THR A 175 -22.68 -6.35 -7.01
CA THR A 175 -22.59 -4.94 -7.39
C THR A 175 -21.38 -4.25 -6.77
N ILE A 176 -21.12 -4.46 -5.47
CA ILE A 176 -19.93 -3.88 -4.81
C ILE A 176 -18.63 -4.44 -5.39
N LEU A 177 -18.58 -5.74 -5.67
CA LEU A 177 -17.42 -6.36 -6.32
C LEU A 177 -17.17 -5.80 -7.73
N LYS A 178 -18.23 -5.49 -8.49
CA LYS A 178 -18.11 -4.79 -9.78
C LYS A 178 -17.52 -3.40 -9.61
N LEU A 179 -18.00 -2.61 -8.65
CA LEU A 179 -17.47 -1.28 -8.34
C LEU A 179 -15.98 -1.34 -7.97
N LEU A 180 -15.58 -2.27 -7.10
CA LEU A 180 -14.17 -2.45 -6.72
C LEU A 180 -13.28 -2.72 -7.95
N ASN A 181 -13.70 -3.63 -8.83
CA ASN A 181 -12.95 -3.93 -10.05
C ASN A 181 -12.88 -2.74 -11.01
N ASN A 182 -13.97 -1.99 -11.17
CA ASN A 182 -14.01 -0.82 -12.03
C ASN A 182 -13.08 0.30 -11.50
N ILE A 183 -13.03 0.54 -10.18
CA ILE A 183 -12.09 1.49 -9.56
C ILE A 183 -10.64 1.06 -9.84
N LYS A 184 -10.32 -0.21 -9.62
CA LYS A 184 -8.99 -0.77 -9.90
C LYS A 184 -8.59 -0.59 -11.37
N SER A 185 -9.52 -0.82 -12.29
CA SER A 185 -9.31 -0.71 -13.73
C SER A 185 -9.44 0.71 -14.28
N ASN A 186 -9.71 1.71 -13.42
CA ASN A 186 -9.94 3.11 -13.81
C ASN A 186 -11.13 3.33 -14.77
N GLU A 187 -12.21 2.56 -14.62
CA GLU A 187 -13.42 2.65 -15.44
C GLU A 187 -14.49 3.57 -14.81
N TYR A 188 -14.26 4.88 -14.87
CA TYR A 188 -15.08 5.89 -14.17
C TYR A 188 -16.56 5.87 -14.57
N GLU A 189 -16.86 5.88 -15.87
CA GLU A 189 -18.25 5.94 -16.37
C GLU A 189 -19.09 4.75 -15.86
N LYS A 190 -18.51 3.54 -15.87
CA LYS A 190 -19.19 2.35 -15.36
C LYS A 190 -19.49 2.45 -13.86
N CYS A 191 -18.58 3.03 -13.07
CA CYS A 191 -18.83 3.28 -11.65
C CYS A 191 -19.92 4.33 -11.43
N SER A 192 -19.87 5.45 -12.16
CA SER A 192 -20.85 6.53 -12.08
C SER A 192 -22.26 6.03 -12.36
N ASP A 193 -22.42 5.21 -13.40
CA ASP A 193 -23.71 4.62 -13.78
C ASP A 193 -24.28 3.67 -12.72
N ILE A 194 -23.42 2.89 -12.06
CA ILE A 194 -23.84 1.99 -10.98
C ILE A 194 -24.26 2.80 -9.74
N ILE A 195 -23.44 3.78 -9.33
CA ILE A 195 -23.65 4.58 -8.12
C ILE A 195 -24.92 5.43 -8.22
N LYS A 196 -25.30 5.89 -9.42
CA LYS A 196 -26.57 6.61 -9.65
C LYS A 196 -27.81 5.72 -9.47
N LYS A 197 -27.67 4.41 -9.64
CA LYS A 197 -28.79 3.44 -9.62
C LYS A 197 -28.93 2.72 -8.29
N VAL A 198 -27.86 2.64 -7.51
CA VAL A 198 -27.78 1.80 -6.32
C VAL A 198 -27.49 2.64 -5.09
N THR A 199 -28.23 2.39 -4.01
CA THR A 199 -27.90 2.93 -2.69
C THR A 199 -26.86 2.04 -2.04
N ILE A 200 -25.72 2.62 -1.65
CA ILE A 200 -24.58 1.91 -1.06
C ILE A 200 -24.50 2.30 0.40
N ALA A 201 -24.32 1.33 1.29
CA ALA A 201 -24.16 1.57 2.72
C ALA A 201 -22.81 2.26 3.03
N ALA A 202 -22.74 3.01 4.14
CA ALA A 202 -21.57 3.83 4.47
C ALA A 202 -20.30 3.02 4.75
N ASP A 203 -20.43 1.83 5.35
CA ASP A 203 -19.34 0.86 5.53
C ASP A 203 -18.77 0.39 4.18
N ASP A 204 -19.65 0.22 3.20
CA ASP A 204 -19.27 -0.21 1.87
C ASP A 204 -18.62 0.93 1.05
N ILE A 205 -19.14 2.16 1.20
CA ILE A 205 -18.50 3.39 0.67
C ILE A 205 -17.09 3.53 1.23
N THR A 206 -16.91 3.27 2.53
CA THR A 206 -15.60 3.31 3.18
C THR A 206 -14.60 2.38 2.48
N SER A 207 -15.01 1.15 2.19
CA SER A 207 -14.18 0.18 1.47
C SER A 207 -13.84 0.63 0.04
N LEU A 208 -14.81 1.23 -0.67
CA LEU A 208 -14.62 1.74 -2.04
C LEU A 208 -13.65 2.92 -2.06
N VAL A 209 -13.77 3.84 -1.10
CA VAL A 209 -12.88 4.99 -0.93
C VAL A 209 -11.46 4.53 -0.58
N GLN A 210 -11.29 3.54 0.30
CA GLN A 210 -9.97 2.97 0.59
C GLN A 210 -9.27 2.46 -0.67
N ILE A 211 -9.99 1.78 -1.57
CA ILE A 211 -9.45 1.32 -2.85
C ILE A 211 -9.18 2.49 -3.80
N ALA A 212 -10.06 3.49 -3.86
CA ALA A 212 -9.83 4.69 -4.68
C ALA A 212 -8.56 5.43 -4.25
N ILE A 213 -8.35 5.59 -2.94
CA ILE A 213 -7.11 6.17 -2.38
C ILE A 213 -5.93 5.27 -2.73
N ALA A 214 -6.00 3.97 -2.43
CA ALA A 214 -4.87 3.05 -2.66
C ALA A 214 -4.38 3.05 -4.10
N TYR A 215 -5.28 3.17 -5.08
CA TYR A 215 -4.96 3.19 -6.51
C TYR A 215 -4.72 4.59 -7.08
N ASP A 216 -4.75 5.64 -6.25
CA ASP A 216 -4.60 7.04 -6.64
C ASP A 216 -5.64 7.45 -7.70
N ARG A 217 -6.92 7.34 -7.33
CA ARG A 217 -8.09 7.52 -8.21
C ARG A 217 -8.99 8.63 -7.68
N VAL A 218 -8.54 9.88 -7.85
CA VAL A 218 -9.19 11.08 -7.31
C VAL A 218 -10.66 11.21 -7.74
N GLU A 219 -10.95 10.98 -9.02
CA GLU A 219 -12.32 11.10 -9.56
C GLU A 219 -13.31 10.14 -8.89
N PHE A 220 -12.86 8.97 -8.43
CA PHE A 220 -13.73 8.02 -7.75
C PHE A 220 -14.01 8.43 -6.31
N PHE A 221 -13.07 9.11 -5.64
CA PHE A 221 -13.33 9.71 -4.34
C PHE A 221 -14.44 10.75 -4.44
N LYS A 222 -14.41 11.60 -5.48
CA LYS A 222 -15.42 12.64 -5.75
C LYS A 222 -16.84 12.07 -5.84
N LEU A 223 -17.00 10.88 -6.41
CA LEU A 223 -18.31 10.21 -6.53
C LEU A 223 -18.97 9.95 -5.17
N PHE A 224 -18.18 9.83 -4.11
CA PHE A 224 -18.67 9.55 -2.76
C PHE A 224 -18.71 10.77 -1.86
N GLU A 225 -18.30 11.96 -2.33
CA GLU A 225 -18.30 13.18 -1.52
C GLU A 225 -19.65 13.43 -0.84
N GLY A 226 -19.60 13.83 0.43
CA GLY A 226 -20.78 14.03 1.29
C GLY A 226 -21.36 12.74 1.89
N ARG A 227 -20.91 11.56 1.45
CA ARG A 227 -21.30 10.24 2.01
C ARG A 227 -20.15 9.49 2.67
N ILE A 228 -19.00 10.15 2.82
CA ILE A 228 -17.79 9.57 3.40
C ILE A 228 -17.84 9.73 4.91
N GLU A 229 -17.83 8.61 5.62
CA GLU A 229 -17.78 8.57 7.10
C GLU A 229 -16.37 8.32 7.64
N ILE A 230 -15.37 8.16 6.77
CA ILE A 230 -13.97 7.94 7.16
C ILE A 230 -13.39 9.20 7.81
N SER A 231 -12.65 9.03 8.91
CA SER A 231 -12.01 10.16 9.59
C SER A 231 -10.85 10.74 8.77
N LEU A 232 -10.57 12.04 8.99
CA LEU A 232 -9.43 12.72 8.38
C LEU A 232 -8.11 11.96 8.59
N ASN A 233 -7.88 11.46 9.80
CA ASN A 233 -6.65 10.76 10.16
C ASN A 233 -6.51 9.44 9.41
N GLU A 234 -7.61 8.70 9.21
CA GLU A 234 -7.60 7.47 8.43
C GLU A 234 -7.37 7.74 6.94
N ILE A 235 -8.04 8.75 6.36
CA ILE A 235 -7.82 9.15 4.96
C ILE A 235 -6.34 9.47 4.73
N LEU A 236 -5.77 10.30 5.60
CA LEU A 236 -4.36 10.68 5.54
C LEU A 236 -3.43 9.48 5.72
N SER A 237 -3.73 8.59 6.66
CA SER A 237 -2.93 7.38 6.88
C SER A 237 -2.93 6.46 5.66
N TYR A 238 -4.10 6.25 5.03
CA TYR A 238 -4.18 5.43 3.82
C TYR A 238 -3.44 6.07 2.66
N ALA A 239 -3.66 7.36 2.43
CA ALA A 239 -3.03 8.08 1.33
C ALA A 239 -1.49 8.09 1.46
N TYR A 240 -0.98 8.22 2.69
CA TYR A 240 0.44 8.09 2.97
C TYR A 240 0.96 6.65 2.79
N GLU A 241 0.25 5.65 3.32
CA GLU A 241 0.67 4.24 3.25
C GLU A 241 0.83 3.74 1.81
N TYR A 242 -0.06 4.20 0.91
CA TYR A 242 -0.08 3.85 -0.51
C TYR A 242 0.61 4.87 -1.41
N GLN A 243 1.21 5.93 -0.85
CA GLN A 243 1.85 7.05 -1.56
C GLN A 243 0.97 7.56 -2.71
N SER A 244 -0.26 7.90 -2.38
CA SER A 244 -1.28 8.40 -3.31
C SER A 244 -1.14 9.90 -3.46
N GLU A 245 -0.21 10.31 -4.31
CA GLU A 245 0.28 11.68 -4.38
C GLU A 245 -0.76 12.62 -4.99
N GLU A 246 -1.37 12.19 -6.09
CA GLU A 246 -2.43 12.96 -6.76
C GLU A 246 -3.62 13.15 -5.82
N PHE A 247 -3.96 12.11 -5.07
CA PHE A 247 -4.99 12.18 -4.05
C PHE A 247 -4.63 13.11 -2.90
N LEU A 248 -3.41 13.07 -2.36
CA LEU A 248 -2.99 13.96 -1.28
C LEU A 248 -3.05 15.43 -1.73
N ASP A 249 -2.54 15.73 -2.91
CA ASP A 249 -2.58 17.08 -3.46
C ASP A 249 -4.03 17.57 -3.65
N TYR A 250 -4.92 16.74 -4.21
CA TYR A 250 -6.34 17.06 -4.29
C TYR A 250 -6.96 17.29 -2.91
N PHE A 251 -6.69 16.40 -1.96
CA PHE A 251 -7.31 16.40 -0.65
C PHE A 251 -6.95 17.66 0.16
N PHE A 252 -5.67 18.04 0.17
CA PHE A 252 -5.20 19.22 0.91
C PHE A 252 -5.63 20.55 0.28
N ASN A 253 -5.90 20.58 -1.02
CA ASN A 253 -6.32 21.79 -1.73
C ASN A 253 -7.83 21.98 -1.74
N GLU A 254 -8.60 20.91 -1.92
CA GLU A 254 -10.05 21.01 -2.22
C GLU A 254 -10.96 20.42 -1.13
N CYS A 255 -10.46 19.50 -0.29
CA CYS A 255 -11.31 18.74 0.64
C CYS A 255 -11.11 19.11 2.11
N LEU A 256 -9.97 19.70 2.48
CA LEU A 256 -9.58 19.86 3.87
C LEU A 256 -10.60 20.63 4.72
N ASP A 257 -11.28 21.63 4.13
CA ASP A 257 -12.29 22.45 4.81
C ASP A 257 -13.54 21.67 5.23
N LYS A 258 -13.77 20.48 4.66
CA LYS A 258 -14.92 19.63 4.97
C LYS A 258 -14.69 18.76 6.22
N PHE A 259 -13.47 18.73 6.76
CA PHE A 259 -13.09 17.85 7.85
C PHE A 259 -12.75 18.62 9.14
N ASN A 260 -12.98 17.97 10.28
CA ASN A 260 -12.46 18.47 11.55
C ASN A 260 -10.94 18.25 11.62
N ILE A 261 -10.17 19.32 11.37
CA ILE A 261 -8.71 19.31 11.32
C ILE A 261 -8.06 18.90 12.65
N ASN A 262 -8.74 19.16 13.76
CA ASN A 262 -8.26 18.86 15.10
C ASN A 262 -8.86 17.56 15.67
N TYR A 263 -9.47 16.73 14.83
CA TYR A 263 -9.91 15.39 15.23
C TYR A 263 -8.73 14.55 15.72
N THR A 264 -8.92 13.88 16.85
CA THR A 264 -7.94 12.97 17.44
C THR A 264 -8.34 11.51 17.20
N ASP A 265 -7.39 10.69 16.76
CA ASP A 265 -7.59 9.24 16.70
C ASP A 265 -7.55 8.59 18.10
N GLU A 266 -7.70 7.26 18.15
CA GLU A 266 -7.66 6.47 19.40
C GLU A 266 -6.35 6.65 20.21
N LYS A 267 -5.27 7.08 19.55
CA LYS A 267 -3.98 7.35 20.17
C LYS A 267 -3.80 8.83 20.51
N GLY A 268 -4.84 9.65 20.36
CA GLY A 268 -4.79 11.10 20.59
C GLY A 268 -4.03 11.87 19.51
N ASN A 269 -3.64 11.25 18.39
CA ASN A 269 -2.94 11.96 17.32
C ASN A 269 -3.94 12.72 16.45
N THR A 270 -3.60 13.96 16.12
CA THR A 270 -4.29 14.78 15.11
C THR A 270 -3.69 14.57 13.73
N ALA A 271 -4.33 15.09 12.68
CA ALA A 271 -3.77 15.15 11.34
C ALA A 271 -2.38 15.81 11.32
N LEU A 272 -2.15 16.81 12.17
CA LEU A 272 -0.86 17.48 12.28
C LEU A 272 0.21 16.56 12.89
N HIS A 273 -0.13 15.73 13.87
CA HIS A 273 0.81 14.72 14.39
C HIS A 273 1.24 13.73 13.30
N HIS A 274 0.29 13.24 12.51
CA HIS A 274 0.58 12.29 11.43
C HIS A 274 1.45 12.91 10.34
N THR A 275 1.07 14.10 9.85
CA THR A 275 1.82 14.80 8.79
C THR A 275 3.24 15.19 9.23
N LEU A 276 3.46 15.59 10.47
CA LEU A 276 4.80 15.89 11.00
C LEU A 276 5.68 14.64 11.06
N LYS A 277 5.13 13.47 11.39
CA LYS A 277 5.87 12.19 11.35
C LYS A 277 6.30 11.82 9.93
N TRP A 278 5.63 12.32 8.90
CA TRP A 278 6.03 12.10 7.50
C TRP A 278 7.26 12.92 7.10
N LEU A 279 7.49 14.07 7.74
CA LEU A 279 8.63 14.94 7.43
C LEU A 279 9.99 14.31 7.77
N ASP A 280 10.03 13.40 8.73
CA ASP A 280 11.24 12.64 9.08
C ASP A 280 11.68 11.66 7.97
N LEU A 281 10.80 11.36 7.01
CA LEU A 281 10.99 10.29 6.03
C LEU A 281 11.30 10.79 4.61
N ASP A 282 10.83 11.98 4.21
CA ASP A 282 11.14 12.57 2.90
C ASP A 282 10.97 14.11 2.88
N LYS A 283 12.09 14.83 2.64
CA LYS A 283 12.41 16.11 3.31
C LYS A 283 11.70 17.38 2.79
N SER A 284 11.05 17.39 1.62
CA SER A 284 10.46 18.62 1.04
C SER A 284 8.97 18.52 0.69
N LYS A 285 8.49 17.33 0.33
CA LYS A 285 7.17 17.16 -0.28
C LYS A 285 6.02 17.45 0.67
N TYR A 286 6.11 16.94 1.90
CA TYR A 286 5.01 17.02 2.87
C TYR A 286 4.96 18.33 3.65
N GLN A 287 5.94 19.23 3.47
CA GLN A 287 5.94 20.54 4.12
C GLN A 287 4.73 21.38 3.70
N GLY A 288 4.30 21.27 2.44
CA GLY A 288 3.10 21.94 1.93
C GLY A 288 1.84 21.54 2.71
N PHE A 289 1.72 20.26 3.05
CA PHE A 289 0.57 19.75 3.80
C PHE A 289 0.57 20.23 5.25
N VAL A 290 1.73 20.26 5.91
CA VAL A 290 1.86 20.84 7.25
C VAL A 290 1.47 22.33 7.25
N LYS A 291 1.94 23.09 6.25
CA LYS A 291 1.53 24.50 6.08
C LYS A 291 0.03 24.63 5.86
N SER A 292 -0.56 23.77 5.03
CA SER A 292 -2.00 23.77 4.77
C SER A 292 -2.79 23.53 6.06
N LEU A 293 -2.43 22.52 6.85
CA LEU A 293 -3.06 22.25 8.16
C LEU A 293 -2.96 23.43 9.12
N LEU A 294 -1.78 24.02 9.26
CA LEU A 294 -1.56 25.18 10.12
C LEU A 294 -2.38 26.39 9.67
N SER A 295 -2.42 26.66 8.36
CA SER A 295 -3.20 27.77 7.79
C SER A 295 -4.70 27.63 8.05
N LYS A 296 -5.17 26.40 8.26
CA LYS A 296 -6.56 26.07 8.56
C LYS A 296 -6.83 25.87 10.07
N GLY A 297 -5.89 26.25 10.94
CA GLY A 297 -6.08 26.26 12.39
C GLY A 297 -5.81 24.92 13.09
N ALA A 298 -4.93 24.09 12.51
CA ALA A 298 -4.42 22.91 13.22
C ALA A 298 -3.68 23.33 14.50
N ARG A 299 -4.04 22.71 15.61
CA ARG A 299 -3.49 23.00 16.94
C ARG A 299 -2.14 22.33 17.14
N LEU A 300 -1.22 23.07 17.75
CA LEU A 300 0.15 22.64 18.06
C LEU A 300 0.30 22.09 19.49
N ASP A 301 -0.71 22.22 20.33
CA ASP A 301 -0.68 21.96 21.77
C ASP A 301 -1.46 20.71 22.19
N VAL A 302 -2.03 19.97 21.24
CA VAL A 302 -2.80 18.75 21.52
C VAL A 302 -1.84 17.63 21.90
N LYS A 303 -2.02 17.01 23.07
CA LYS A 303 -1.19 15.89 23.51
C LYS A 303 -1.77 14.56 23.05
N ASN A 304 -0.92 13.70 22.50
CA ASN A 304 -1.27 12.32 22.20
C ASN A 304 -1.06 11.40 23.42
N SER A 305 -1.31 10.09 23.25
CA SER A 305 -1.13 9.10 24.32
C SER A 305 0.31 8.89 24.79
N LYS A 306 1.30 9.41 24.05
CA LYS A 306 2.73 9.41 24.41
C LYS A 306 3.16 10.72 25.07
N ASP A 307 2.22 11.61 25.40
CA ASP A 307 2.48 12.97 25.89
C ASP A 307 3.24 13.87 24.90
N GLU A 308 3.26 13.49 23.61
CA GLU A 308 3.87 14.28 22.54
C GLU A 308 2.83 15.24 21.95
N THR A 309 3.22 16.49 21.73
CA THR A 309 2.44 17.46 20.96
C THR A 309 2.98 17.60 19.52
N PRO A 310 2.21 18.15 18.57
CA PRO A 310 2.73 18.51 17.27
C PRO A 310 3.87 19.53 17.36
N PHE A 311 3.86 20.40 18.37
CA PHE A 311 4.98 21.30 18.62
C PHE A 311 6.26 20.52 18.98
N ASP A 312 6.17 19.52 19.85
CA ASP A 312 7.33 18.68 20.22
C ASP A 312 7.90 17.95 18.99
N LEU A 313 7.02 17.40 18.14
CA LEU A 313 7.42 16.76 16.89
C LEU A 313 8.11 17.75 15.93
N LEU A 314 7.60 18.98 15.83
CA LEU A 314 8.19 20.03 15.00
C LEU A 314 9.56 20.49 15.53
N VAL A 315 9.73 20.58 16.86
CA VAL A 315 11.02 20.90 17.51
C VAL A 315 12.03 19.79 17.26
N ASN A 316 11.63 18.52 17.43
CA ASN A 316 12.48 17.37 17.12
C ASN A 316 12.94 17.40 15.66
N TYR A 317 12.03 17.71 14.73
CA TYR A 317 12.39 17.93 13.33
C TYR A 317 13.39 19.07 13.18
N ALA A 318 13.13 20.27 13.71
CA ALA A 318 14.01 21.42 13.55
C ALA A 318 15.42 21.20 14.14
N THR A 319 15.53 20.54 15.29
CA THR A 319 16.81 20.23 15.92
C THR A 319 17.66 19.26 15.10
N TYR A 320 17.04 18.35 14.36
CA TYR A 320 17.74 17.47 13.41
C TYR A 320 18.42 18.24 12.27
N PHE A 321 17.88 19.39 11.83
CA PHE A 321 18.48 20.23 10.78
C PHE A 321 19.53 21.22 11.29
N SER A 322 19.56 21.47 12.60
CA SER A 322 20.54 22.38 13.22
C SER A 322 21.89 21.73 13.55
N ARG A 323 22.04 20.43 13.29
CA ARG A 323 23.27 19.63 13.48
C ARG A 323 23.93 19.34 12.14
#